data_AF-H3AIF0-F1
#
_entry.id   AF-H3AIF0-F1
#
_cell.length_a   1.000
_cell.length_b   1.000
_cell.length_c   1.000
_cell.angle_alpha   90.00
_cell.angle_beta   90.00
_cell.angle_gamma   90.00
#
_symmetry.space_group_name_H-M   'P 1'
#
loop_
_entity.id
_entity.type
_entity.pdbx_description
1 polymer ?
#
loop_
_entity_poly.entity_id
_entity_poly.type
_entity_poly.pdbx_seq_one_letter_code
_entity_poly.pdbx_strand_id
1 'polypeptide(L)'
;LLKKSSTLFLSFLQIIFEVVTSGQHGYLAIDEVKVLRHPCTKIPHFLRLRNVEVNAGQIAAFDCGATGKIIASDSLILQGLQGQNVPVKETNAINNRKFKAIFNIANTTRRDAGDYRCIIHSEGGVGVSNYAVLVVKGNSGHMILYTFSIIICKKNY
;
A
#
# COMPACT_ATOMS: atom_id res chain seq x y z
N LEU A 1 -0.26 9.44 13.88
CA LEU A 1 -0.99 8.19 14.23
C LEU A 1 -1.07 7.30 13.00
N LEU A 2 -0.64 6.04 13.10
CA LEU A 2 -0.76 5.03 12.04
C LEU A 2 -1.82 4.00 12.46
N LYS A 3 -2.84 3.77 11.63
CA LYS A 3 -3.84 2.72 11.87
C LYS A 3 -3.90 1.74 10.71
N LYS A 4 -3.88 0.44 11.04
CA LYS A 4 -4.01 -0.66 10.08
C LYS A 4 -5.27 -1.48 10.34
N SER A 5 -5.81 -2.03 9.26
CA SER A 5 -6.88 -3.02 9.28
C SER A 5 -6.32 -4.40 8.88
N SER A 6 -6.32 -5.36 9.81
CA SER A 6 -6.19 -6.78 9.48
C SER A 6 -6.73 -7.65 10.59
N THR A 7 -7.83 -8.34 10.28
CA THR A 7 -8.39 -9.45 11.03
C THR A 7 -7.84 -10.74 10.41
N LEU A 8 -6.63 -11.15 10.78
CA LEU A 8 -6.21 -12.57 10.72
C LEU A 8 -4.90 -12.77 11.50
N PHE A 9 -4.93 -13.79 12.36
CA PHE A 9 -3.87 -14.29 13.22
C PHE A 9 -2.55 -14.49 12.42
N LEU A 10 -1.41 -14.01 12.95
CA LEU A 10 -0.01 -14.12 12.45
C LEU A 10 0.55 -13.07 11.45
N SER A 11 0.00 -11.86 11.35
CA SER A 11 0.74 -10.75 10.71
C SER A 11 1.41 -9.85 11.75
N PHE A 12 2.71 -10.04 11.99
CA PHE A 12 3.52 -9.12 12.80
C PHE A 12 3.93 -7.92 11.95
N LEU A 13 3.85 -6.73 12.54
CA LEU A 13 4.23 -5.48 11.89
C LEU A 13 5.15 -4.71 12.80
N GLN A 14 6.23 -4.22 12.22
CA GLN A 14 7.18 -3.35 12.89
C GLN A 14 6.92 -1.92 12.43
N ILE A 15 6.81 -1.01 13.40
CA ILE A 15 6.81 0.43 13.15
C ILE A 15 8.25 0.91 13.36
N ILE A 16 8.80 1.58 12.35
CA ILE A 16 10.16 2.14 12.38
C ILE A 16 10.03 3.65 12.27
N PHE A 17 10.66 4.37 13.19
CA PHE A 17 10.82 5.82 13.13
C PHE A 17 12.22 6.11 12.61
N GLU A 18 12.30 6.70 11.42
CA GLU A 18 13.57 7.07 10.78
C GLU A 18 13.69 8.59 10.74
N VAL A 19 14.86 9.10 11.07
CA VAL A 19 15.16 10.54 11.07
C VAL A 19 16.19 10.82 9.98
N VAL A 20 15.81 11.63 9.01
CA VAL A 20 16.72 12.09 7.95
C VAL A 20 16.98 13.59 8.18
N THR A 21 18.22 13.93 8.54
CA THR A 21 18.60 15.31 8.87
C THR A 21 18.88 16.14 7.62
N SER A 22 18.45 17.40 7.61
CA SER A 22 18.75 18.37 6.54
C SER A 22 20.17 18.95 6.59
N GLY A 23 20.97 18.55 7.59
CA GLY A 23 22.30 19.12 7.86
C GLY A 23 22.28 20.39 8.73
N GLN A 24 21.10 20.89 9.08
CA GLN A 24 20.95 22.02 10.01
C GLN A 24 20.90 21.56 11.47
N HIS A 25 21.37 22.41 12.38
CA HIS A 25 21.28 22.15 13.81
C HIS A 25 19.82 22.20 14.28
N GLY A 26 19.41 21.21 15.07
CA GLY A 26 18.08 21.12 15.65
C GLY A 26 17.91 19.88 16.51
N TYR A 27 16.78 19.80 17.22
CA TYR A 27 16.43 18.66 18.05
C TYR A 27 15.11 18.06 17.57
N LEU A 28 15.01 16.74 17.59
CA LEU A 28 13.79 15.98 17.34
C LEU A 28 13.62 14.98 18.47
N ALA A 29 12.45 14.97 19.10
CA ALA A 29 12.13 14.04 20.18
C ALA A 29 10.74 13.45 19.97
N ILE A 30 10.58 12.19 20.37
CA ILE A 30 9.29 11.51 20.47
C ILE A 30 9.05 11.28 21.95
N ASP A 31 8.02 11.93 22.49
CA ASP A 31 7.68 11.86 23.91
C ASP A 31 6.86 10.59 24.23
N GLU A 32 5.76 10.37 23.50
CA GLU A 32 4.85 9.25 23.75
C GLU A 32 4.40 8.51 22.47
N VAL A 33 4.33 7.18 22.57
CA VAL A 33 3.74 6.30 21.54
C VAL A 33 2.58 5.52 22.15
N LYS A 34 1.36 5.81 21.71
CA LYS A 34 0.12 5.17 22.22
C LYS A 34 -0.45 4.20 21.19
N VAL A 35 -0.68 2.95 21.61
CA VAL A 35 -1.39 1.93 20.82
C VAL A 35 -2.80 1.76 21.38
N LEU A 36 -3.78 2.31 20.66
CA LEU A 36 -5.19 2.27 21.06
C LEU A 36 -5.88 1.05 20.43
N ARG A 37 -6.69 0.33 21.23
CA ARG A 37 -7.46 -0.84 20.76
C ARG A 37 -8.77 -0.46 20.05
N HIS A 38 -9.20 0.80 20.14
CA HIS A 38 -10.40 1.28 19.46
C HIS A 38 -10.07 1.92 18.11
N PRO A 39 -11.06 2.08 17.21
CA PRO A 39 -10.84 2.76 15.96
C PRO A 39 -10.38 4.22 16.12
N CYS A 40 -9.40 4.66 15.31
CA CYS A 40 -9.12 6.08 15.15
C CYS A 40 -10.34 6.76 14.52
N THR A 41 -10.72 7.91 15.07
CA THR A 41 -11.90 8.66 14.64
C THR A 41 -11.64 9.54 13.42
N LYS A 42 -10.41 10.05 13.27
CA LYS A 42 -9.99 10.96 12.21
C LYS A 42 -9.33 10.30 11.00
N ILE A 43 -9.26 8.96 10.95
CA ILE A 43 -8.61 8.24 9.86
C ILE A 43 -9.53 7.11 9.42
N PRO A 44 -9.88 7.01 8.12
CA PRO A 44 -10.64 5.88 7.60
C PRO A 44 -9.90 4.54 7.71
N HIS A 45 -10.67 3.47 7.91
CA HIS A 45 -10.16 2.10 8.06
C HIS A 45 -10.41 1.32 6.79
N PHE A 46 -9.35 0.97 6.06
CA PHE A 46 -9.48 0.13 4.87
C PHE A 46 -10.10 -1.23 5.21
N LEU A 47 -10.96 -1.70 4.33
CA LEU A 47 -11.37 -3.09 4.27
C LEU A 47 -10.23 -3.91 3.66
N ARG A 48 -10.34 -5.24 3.75
CA ARG A 48 -9.33 -6.12 3.16
C ARG A 48 -9.29 -5.93 1.64
N LEU A 49 -8.16 -5.45 1.13
CA LEU A 49 -7.87 -5.33 -0.29
C LEU A 49 -7.70 -6.74 -0.90
N ARG A 50 -8.26 -6.93 -2.09
CA ARG A 50 -8.23 -8.21 -2.82
C ARG A 50 -7.14 -8.22 -3.88
N ASN A 51 -6.59 -9.40 -4.15
CA ASN A 51 -5.66 -9.62 -5.25
C ASN A 51 -6.35 -9.36 -6.60
N VAL A 52 -5.57 -8.92 -7.57
CA VAL A 52 -6.03 -8.60 -8.93
C VAL A 52 -5.22 -9.43 -9.91
N GLU A 53 -5.90 -10.02 -10.88
CA GLU A 53 -5.28 -10.83 -11.93
C GLU A 53 -5.79 -10.35 -13.29
N VAL A 54 -4.87 -9.98 -14.17
CA VAL A 54 -5.18 -9.45 -15.51
C VAL A 54 -4.22 -10.02 -16.54
N ASN A 55 -4.62 -9.97 -17.82
CA ASN A 55 -3.69 -10.26 -18.91
C ASN A 55 -2.84 -9.02 -19.23
N ALA A 56 -1.63 -9.24 -19.75
CA ALA A 56 -0.78 -8.16 -20.22
C ALA A 56 -1.50 -7.25 -21.24
N GLY A 57 -1.30 -5.95 -21.11
CA GLY A 57 -1.97 -4.91 -21.90
C GLY A 57 -3.35 -4.51 -21.37
N GLN A 58 -3.95 -5.28 -20.44
CA GLN A 58 -5.22 -4.89 -19.81
C GLN A 58 -5.00 -3.91 -18.66
N ILE A 59 -6.10 -3.29 -18.22
CA ILE A 59 -6.13 -2.41 -17.04
C ILE A 59 -6.32 -3.26 -15.79
N ALA A 60 -5.40 -3.15 -14.83
CA ALA A 60 -5.59 -3.65 -13.48
C ALA A 60 -6.30 -2.60 -12.62
N ALA A 61 -7.48 -2.92 -12.12
CA ALA A 61 -8.28 -2.05 -11.26
C ALA A 61 -8.23 -2.54 -9.81
N PHE A 62 -7.68 -1.73 -8.92
CA PHE A 62 -7.70 -1.95 -7.48
C PHE A 62 -8.88 -1.22 -6.85
N ASP A 63 -9.62 -1.96 -6.03
CA ASP A 63 -10.81 -1.50 -5.31
C ASP A 63 -10.50 -1.41 -3.82
N CYS A 64 -10.22 -0.19 -3.36
CA CYS A 64 -9.91 0.11 -1.98
C CYS A 64 -11.18 0.60 -1.25
N GLY A 65 -11.95 -0.33 -0.69
CA GLY A 65 -13.06 0.01 0.21
C GLY A 65 -12.54 0.44 1.59
N ALA A 66 -13.16 1.45 2.21
CA ALA A 66 -12.83 1.89 3.56
C ALA A 66 -14.06 2.29 4.38
N THR A 67 -13.96 2.14 5.70
CA THR A 67 -14.94 2.59 6.68
C THR A 67 -14.43 3.85 7.38
N GLY A 68 -15.10 4.97 7.15
CA GLY A 68 -14.76 6.29 7.64
C GLY A 68 -15.35 7.35 6.72
N LYS A 69 -15.27 8.61 7.16
CA LYS A 69 -15.58 9.75 6.32
C LYS A 69 -14.32 10.15 5.56
N ILE A 70 -14.46 10.41 4.27
CA ILE A 70 -13.41 11.03 3.44
C ILE A 70 -13.75 12.51 3.25
N ILE A 71 -12.74 13.36 3.31
CA ILE A 71 -12.85 14.81 3.08
C ILE A 71 -11.97 15.23 1.89
N ALA A 72 -12.22 16.42 1.34
CA ALA A 72 -11.53 16.88 0.14
C ALA A 72 -10.02 17.09 0.31
N SER A 73 -9.53 17.31 1.53
CA SER A 73 -8.11 17.43 1.84
C SER A 73 -7.40 16.08 2.00
N ASP A 74 -8.12 14.96 2.00
CA ASP A 74 -7.52 13.64 2.09
C ASP A 74 -6.86 13.27 0.75
N SER A 75 -5.64 12.75 0.79
CA SER A 75 -4.95 12.24 -0.41
C SER A 75 -4.90 10.72 -0.40
N LEU A 76 -5.28 10.10 -1.51
CA LEU A 76 -5.34 8.66 -1.69
C LEU A 76 -4.34 8.20 -2.74
N ILE A 77 -3.50 7.22 -2.39
CA ILE A 77 -2.53 6.61 -3.31
C ILE A 77 -2.55 5.08 -3.19
N LEU A 78 -2.27 4.41 -4.30
CA LEU A 78 -1.91 2.99 -4.31
C LEU A 78 -0.40 2.88 -4.44
N GLN A 79 0.25 2.27 -3.46
CA GLN A 79 1.69 2.11 -3.41
C GLN A 79 2.08 0.66 -3.72
N GLY A 80 2.91 0.48 -4.74
CA GLY A 80 3.61 -0.78 -5.04
C GLY A 80 4.96 -0.86 -4.31
N LEU A 81 5.42 -2.08 -4.00
CA LEU A 81 6.71 -2.28 -3.32
C LEU A 81 7.93 -1.80 -4.11
N GLN A 82 7.82 -1.66 -5.44
CA GLN A 82 8.88 -1.11 -6.29
C GLN A 82 8.89 0.44 -6.33
N GLY A 83 8.21 1.10 -5.40
CA GLY A 83 8.15 2.58 -5.33
C GLY A 83 7.17 3.22 -6.31
N GLN A 84 6.37 2.43 -7.03
CA GLN A 84 5.32 2.93 -7.91
C GLN A 84 4.16 3.48 -7.08
N ASN A 85 3.81 4.76 -7.30
CA ASN A 85 2.63 5.37 -6.70
C ASN A 85 1.61 5.65 -7.80
N VAL A 86 0.40 5.09 -7.66
CA VAL A 86 -0.71 5.30 -8.60
C VAL A 86 -1.72 6.24 -7.94
N PRO A 87 -2.07 7.38 -8.57
CA PRO A 87 -3.07 8.28 -8.02
C PRO A 87 -4.46 7.66 -8.09
N VAL A 88 -5.35 8.12 -7.21
CA VAL A 88 -6.75 7.72 -7.25
C VAL A 88 -7.40 8.14 -8.57
N LYS A 89 -8.06 7.20 -9.25
CA LYS A 89 -8.84 7.49 -10.45
C LYS A 89 -10.19 8.07 -10.07
N GLU A 90 -10.85 7.44 -9.12
CA GLU A 90 -12.22 7.75 -8.75
C GLU A 90 -12.46 7.40 -7.28
N THR A 91 -13.24 8.21 -6.59
CA THR A 91 -13.69 7.94 -5.22
C THR A 91 -15.20 7.98 -5.15
N ASN A 92 -15.79 6.87 -4.76
CA ASN A 92 -17.22 6.68 -4.66
C ASN A 92 -17.65 6.57 -3.19
N ALA A 93 -18.39 7.58 -2.70
CA ALA A 93 -19.00 7.53 -1.38
C ALA A 93 -20.22 6.59 -1.43
N ILE A 94 -20.16 5.49 -0.68
CA ILE A 94 -21.27 4.54 -0.57
C ILE A 94 -22.29 5.05 0.44
N ASN A 95 -21.80 5.61 1.56
CA ASN A 95 -22.59 6.33 2.55
C ASN A 95 -21.68 7.24 3.40
N ASN A 96 -22.23 7.95 4.38
CA ASN A 96 -21.48 8.85 5.26
C ASN A 96 -20.36 8.20 6.08
N ARG A 97 -20.29 6.87 6.11
CA ARG A 97 -19.30 6.08 6.88
C ARG A 97 -18.51 5.12 6.00
N LYS A 98 -18.73 5.07 4.69
CA LYS A 98 -18.08 4.13 3.78
C LYS A 98 -17.85 4.76 2.42
N PHE A 99 -16.65 4.57 1.90
CA PHE A 99 -16.32 4.95 0.53
C PHE A 99 -15.47 3.86 -0.12
N LYS A 100 -15.32 3.99 -1.42
CA LYS A 100 -14.54 3.10 -2.27
C LYS A 100 -13.66 3.95 -3.19
N ALA A 101 -12.35 3.75 -3.12
CA ALA A 101 -11.38 4.38 -3.99
C ALA A 101 -10.91 3.39 -5.06
N ILE A 102 -10.93 3.81 -6.32
CA ILE A 102 -10.55 2.99 -7.48
C ILE A 102 -9.21 3.51 -8.02
N PHE A 103 -8.28 2.60 -8.23
CA PHE A 103 -6.96 2.88 -8.81
C PHE A 103 -6.74 2.00 -10.03
N ASN A 104 -6.25 2.58 -11.12
CA ASN A 104 -6.04 1.87 -12.37
C ASN A 104 -4.56 1.90 -12.76
N ILE A 105 -3.99 0.73 -13.02
CA ILE A 105 -2.71 0.59 -13.71
C ILE A 105 -3.05 0.20 -15.14
N ALA A 106 -2.78 1.10 -16.09
CA ALA A 106 -3.05 0.90 -17.50
C ALA A 106 -1.89 0.16 -18.18
N ASN A 107 -2.20 -0.55 -19.28
CA ASN A 107 -1.22 -1.24 -20.11
C ASN A 107 -0.26 -2.15 -19.30
N THR A 108 -0.84 -3.00 -18.45
CA THR A 108 -0.07 -3.79 -17.48
C THR A 108 0.93 -4.73 -18.15
N THR A 109 2.11 -4.82 -17.57
CA THR A 109 3.19 -5.70 -17.99
C THR A 109 3.60 -6.63 -16.85
N ARG A 110 4.40 -7.67 -17.14
CA ARG A 110 4.96 -8.53 -16.08
C ARG A 110 5.82 -7.76 -15.07
N ARG A 111 6.32 -6.57 -15.41
CA ARG A 111 7.10 -5.72 -14.49
C ARG A 111 6.21 -5.02 -13.46
N ASP A 112 4.93 -4.82 -13.78
CA ASP A 112 3.95 -4.25 -12.86
C ASP A 112 3.42 -5.30 -11.87
N ALA A 113 3.72 -6.59 -12.05
CA ALA A 113 3.33 -7.62 -11.10
C ALA A 113 4.07 -7.42 -9.75
N GLY A 114 3.34 -7.57 -8.64
CA GLY A 114 3.89 -7.37 -7.30
C GLY A 114 2.83 -7.05 -6.25
N ASP A 115 3.28 -6.70 -5.05
CA ASP A 115 2.41 -6.34 -3.94
C ASP A 115 2.08 -4.84 -3.94
N TYR A 116 0.79 -4.54 -3.79
CA TYR A 116 0.24 -3.20 -3.71
C TYR A 116 -0.55 -3.01 -2.43
N ARG A 117 -0.57 -1.78 -1.91
CA ARG A 117 -1.42 -1.37 -0.77
C ARG A 117 -2.01 0.02 -0.99
N CYS A 118 -3.20 0.25 -0.46
CA CYS A 118 -3.83 1.56 -0.45
C CYS A 118 -3.34 2.36 0.75
N ILE A 119 -3.10 3.64 0.55
CA ILE A 119 -2.69 4.58 1.58
C ILE A 119 -3.61 5.81 1.49
N ILE A 120 -4.11 6.25 2.63
CA ILE A 120 -4.82 7.52 2.78
C ILE A 120 -4.03 8.40 3.74
N HIS A 121 -3.69 9.60 3.29
CA HIS A 121 -3.21 10.67 4.16
C HIS A 121 -4.39 11.57 4.49
N SER A 122 -4.68 11.69 5.77
CA SER A 122 -5.70 12.57 6.31
C SER A 122 -5.07 13.50 7.33
N GLU A 123 -5.78 14.56 7.71
CA GLU A 123 -5.35 15.51 8.74
C GLU A 123 -5.05 14.81 10.08
N GLY A 124 -5.78 13.72 10.38
CA GLY A 124 -5.59 12.94 11.61
C GLY A 124 -4.43 11.94 11.59
N GLY A 125 -3.81 11.70 10.43
CA GLY A 125 -2.75 10.71 10.24
C GLY A 125 -2.93 9.87 8.99
N VAL A 126 -2.30 8.69 8.98
CA VAL A 126 -2.21 7.84 7.77
C VAL A 126 -2.88 6.49 8.01
N GLY A 127 -3.77 6.12 7.10
CA GLY A 127 -4.40 4.81 7.05
C GLY A 127 -3.77 3.95 5.96
N VAL A 128 -3.52 2.67 6.25
CA VAL A 128 -2.90 1.72 5.30
C VAL A 128 -3.68 0.40 5.25
N SER A 129 -3.87 -0.13 4.05
CA SER A 129 -4.51 -1.44 3.83
C SER A 129 -3.53 -2.60 4.07
N ASN A 130 -4.04 -3.83 3.99
CA ASN A 130 -3.18 -4.99 3.71
C ASN A 130 -2.57 -4.89 2.30
N TYR A 131 -1.55 -5.71 2.05
CA TYR A 131 -1.05 -5.94 0.71
C TYR A 131 -1.99 -6.84 -0.09
N ALA A 132 -2.09 -6.56 -1.38
CA ALA A 132 -2.74 -7.40 -2.37
C ALA A 132 -1.80 -7.59 -3.57
N VAL A 133 -1.79 -8.79 -4.12
CA VAL A 133 -0.91 -9.17 -5.23
C VAL A 133 -1.56 -8.80 -6.56
N LEU A 134 -0.83 -8.11 -7.43
CA LEU A 134 -1.11 -8.00 -8.86
C LEU A 134 -0.41 -9.13 -9.61
N VAL A 135 -1.19 -9.98 -10.27
CA VAL A 135 -0.69 -11.02 -11.18
C VAL A 135 -0.99 -10.60 -12.62
N VAL A 136 0.05 -10.54 -13.46
CA VAL A 136 -0.09 -10.23 -14.89
C VAL A 136 0.21 -11.48 -15.71
N LYS A 137 -0.85 -12.09 -16.27
CA LYS A 137 -0.75 -13.21 -17.20
C LYS A 137 -0.21 -12.71 -18.54
N GLY A 138 0.94 -13.23 -18.96
CA GLY A 138 1.43 -12.96 -20.31
C GLY A 138 0.84 -13.96 -21.30
N ASN A 139 0.41 -13.49 -22.47
CA ASN A 139 0.40 -14.36 -23.64
C ASN A 139 1.84 -14.82 -23.89
N SER A 140 2.03 -16.12 -24.04
CA SER A 140 3.29 -16.77 -24.38
C SER A 140 3.78 -16.29 -25.74
N GLY A 141 4.59 -15.24 -25.74
CA GLY A 141 5.48 -14.84 -26.82
C GLY A 141 6.75 -14.28 -26.20
N HIS A 142 7.82 -15.08 -26.20
CA HIS A 142 9.14 -14.80 -25.59
C HIS A 142 9.22 -14.80 -24.06
N MET A 143 9.41 -16.00 -23.50
CA MET A 143 10.01 -16.21 -22.18
C MET A 143 11.53 -16.08 -22.32
N ILE A 144 12.09 -14.90 -22.06
CA ILE A 144 13.54 -14.78 -21.82
C ILE A 144 13.77 -15.28 -20.39
N LEU A 145 14.30 -16.50 -20.27
CA LEU A 145 14.80 -17.06 -19.01
C LEU A 145 16.08 -16.30 -18.64
N TYR A 146 16.00 -15.33 -17.73
CA TYR A 146 17.18 -14.88 -17.01
C TYR A 146 17.44 -15.89 -15.89
N THR A 147 18.32 -16.86 -16.14
CA THR A 147 18.85 -17.73 -15.10
C THR A 147 19.77 -16.88 -14.22
N PHE A 148 19.28 -16.44 -13.05
CA PHE A 148 20.13 -15.79 -12.05
C PHE A 148 20.82 -16.88 -11.22
N SER A 149 22.10 -17.14 -11.48
CA SER A 149 22.93 -17.95 -10.60
C SER A 149 23.28 -17.13 -9.35
N ILE A 150 22.68 -17.48 -8.21
CA ILE A 150 23.10 -16.93 -6.91
C ILE A 150 24.34 -17.71 -6.46
N ILE A 151 25.51 -17.07 -6.50
CA ILE A 151 26.74 -17.61 -5.89
C ILE A 151 26.74 -17.17 -4.42
N ILE A 152 26.51 -18.11 -3.50
CA ILE A 152 26.67 -17.88 -2.07
C ILE A 152 28.12 -18.22 -1.69
N CYS A 153 28.97 -17.21 -1.51
CA CYS A 153 30.29 -17.38 -0.91
C CYS A 153 30.15 -17.47 0.62
N LYS A 154 30.38 -18.65 1.19
CA LYS A 154 30.50 -18.82 2.65
C LYS A 154 31.89 -18.35 3.08
N LYS A 155 31.96 -17.33 3.94
CA LYS A 155 33.19 -16.91 4.62
C LYS A 155 33.46 -17.93 5.73
N ASN A 156 34.51 -18.74 5.59
CA ASN A 156 34.99 -19.58 6.70
C ASN A 156 35.67 -18.68 7.72
N TYR A 157 35.21 -18.74 8.97
CA TYR A 157 36.01 -18.46 10.15
C TYR A 157 36.26 -19.78 10.85
#